data_AF-A0A850BKN6-F1
#
_entry.id   AF-A0A850BKN6-F1
#
_cell.length_a   1.000
_cell.length_b   1.000
_cell.length_c   1.000
_cell.angle_alpha   90.00
_cell.angle_beta   90.00
_cell.angle_gamma   90.00
#
_symmetry.space_group_name_H-M   'P 1'
#
loop_
_entity.id
_entity.type
_entity.pdbx_description
1 polymer ?
#
loop_
_entity_poly.entity_id
_entity_poly.type
_entity_poly.pdbx_seq_one_letter_code
_entity_poly.pdbx_strand_id
1 'polypeptide(L)'
;MNHRLTFALALGLASCGPAQQEEAKDPAQAKPVTEQLRITNINQSDLAVCFPKAPAVPDKITGETLTGLLVAARPQIMECLVDPKRRGPEKETRFVIKSTLGASGVEHAVSGQNLTPEGETCVKSALTRYFSTVPQLASPPAAGAAPVTAEVPVHHVAGVSPAVTLGINEGSDITGTVRLMQSTWCDCYAEWKDAPPRPLKAKIKVAKGASSAPSDVAFEPANDPAADKVAACLKDKVKGLRFKVSSDEVTIPYTFLFLHSSHDGGLPSAPSEIQFAQLDALRGQRAAAAVIAVGARSAAAGVYDGLVKQYKAKPASVSVDDLKARCADLLKADDGWTAAIEKQLEIDQQTFSLVNELASKDPGWAKAKEVAQTNVDDTKKDLELAKKTRSDDAGICPKERF
;
A
#
# COMPACT_ATOMS: atom_id res chain seq x y z
N MET A 1 -8.71 -33.01 19.97
CA MET A 1 -8.53 -31.68 20.54
C MET A 1 -8.90 -30.66 19.47
N ASN A 2 -10.04 -29.99 19.66
CA ASN A 2 -10.50 -28.91 18.79
C ASN A 2 -9.69 -27.66 19.11
N HIS A 3 -8.54 -27.49 18.48
CA HIS A 3 -7.90 -26.17 18.40
C HIS A 3 -8.46 -25.48 17.17
N ARG A 4 -9.60 -24.81 17.32
CA ARG A 4 -9.84 -23.58 16.56
C ARG A 4 -8.78 -22.62 17.08
N LEU A 5 -7.59 -22.62 16.46
CA LEU A 5 -6.63 -21.55 16.63
C LEU A 5 -7.30 -20.31 16.04
N THR A 6 -7.98 -19.57 16.91
CA THR A 6 -8.34 -18.18 16.67
C THR A 6 -7.02 -17.44 16.59
N PHE A 7 -6.41 -17.41 15.41
CA PHE A 7 -5.31 -16.50 15.12
C PHE A 7 -5.90 -15.10 15.16
N ALA A 8 -5.90 -14.50 16.34
CA ALA A 8 -5.84 -13.05 16.45
C ALA A 8 -4.44 -12.67 15.99
N LEU A 9 -4.20 -12.70 14.68
CA LEU A 9 -3.10 -11.93 14.10
C LEU A 9 -3.44 -10.49 14.45
N ALA A 10 -2.79 -9.98 15.50
CA ALA A 10 -2.56 -8.56 15.65
C ALA A 10 -1.56 -8.14 14.57
N LEU A 11 -1.93 -8.38 13.30
CA LEU A 11 -1.37 -7.65 12.20
C LEU A 11 -1.62 -6.19 12.55
N GLY A 12 -0.56 -5.46 12.83
CA GLY A 12 -0.54 -4.02 12.95
C GLY A 12 -0.89 -3.34 11.61
N LEU A 13 -1.98 -3.77 10.96
CA LEU A 13 -2.72 -3.07 9.93
C LEU A 13 -3.48 -1.91 10.57
N ALA A 14 -2.80 -1.12 11.40
CA ALA A 14 -3.30 0.14 11.88
C ALA A 14 -3.31 1.09 10.69
N SER A 15 -4.51 1.31 10.15
CA SER A 15 -4.84 2.48 9.37
C SER A 15 -4.26 3.73 10.05
N CYS A 16 -3.39 4.41 9.32
CA CYS A 16 -2.89 5.75 9.60
C CYS A 16 -4.01 6.69 10.08
N GLY A 17 -4.19 6.95 11.38
CA GLY A 17 -5.16 7.90 11.93
C GLY A 17 -5.02 8.16 13.44
N PRO A 18 -5.36 9.38 13.94
CA PRO A 18 -5.10 9.76 15.32
C PRO A 18 -6.22 9.33 16.29
N ALA A 19 -5.83 9.11 17.55
CA ALA A 19 -6.73 9.07 18.70
C ALA A 19 -7.17 10.49 19.10
N GLN A 20 -8.47 10.67 19.30
CA GLN A 20 -8.99 11.71 20.18
C GLN A 20 -8.77 11.26 21.64
N GLN A 21 -8.46 12.21 22.51
CA GLN A 21 -8.68 12.05 23.95
C GLN A 21 -10.17 11.81 24.19
N GLU A 22 -10.51 10.72 24.86
CA GLU A 22 -11.69 10.67 25.71
C GLU A 22 -11.39 9.87 26.99
N GLU A 23 -11.98 10.34 28.08
CA GLU A 23 -11.77 9.91 29.45
C GLU A 23 -11.96 8.41 29.66
N ALA A 24 -11.06 7.82 30.43
CA ALA A 24 -11.03 6.41 30.76
C ALA A 24 -12.20 5.99 31.69
N LYS A 25 -12.90 4.92 31.34
CA LYS A 25 -13.50 3.94 32.28
C LYS A 25 -13.66 2.55 31.64
N ASP A 26 -12.61 1.72 31.67
CA ASP A 26 -12.65 0.30 32.11
C ASP A 26 -11.27 -0.37 31.93
N PRO A 27 -10.67 -1.02 32.96
CA PRO A 27 -9.33 -1.61 32.88
C PRO A 27 -9.40 -3.10 32.50
N ALA A 28 -9.75 -3.42 31.25
CA ALA A 28 -9.68 -4.81 30.77
C ALA A 28 -9.59 -4.93 29.23
N GLN A 29 -8.80 -4.10 28.55
CA GLN A 29 -8.36 -4.31 27.16
C GLN A 29 -7.31 -3.25 26.76
N ALA A 30 -6.11 -3.34 27.33
CA ALA A 30 -4.99 -2.54 26.87
C ALA A 30 -4.39 -3.19 25.61
N LYS A 31 -4.67 -2.61 24.42
CA LYS A 31 -3.89 -2.88 23.21
C LYS A 31 -2.84 -1.77 23.05
N PRO A 32 -1.61 -2.09 22.59
CA PRO A 32 -0.58 -1.08 22.37
C PRO A 32 -1.00 -0.15 21.23
N VAL A 33 -0.90 1.16 21.46
CA VAL A 33 -1.21 2.22 20.49
C VAL A 33 0.10 2.64 19.85
N THR A 34 0.30 2.30 18.58
CA THR A 34 1.48 2.72 17.79
C THR A 34 1.12 3.98 16.97
N GLU A 35 1.85 5.08 17.18
CA GLU A 35 1.56 6.39 16.60
C GLU A 35 1.92 6.50 15.10
N GLN A 36 1.27 7.39 14.34
CA GLN A 36 1.60 7.68 12.92
C GLN A 36 2.54 8.89 12.81
N LEU A 37 3.45 8.86 11.83
CA LEU A 37 4.47 9.88 11.60
C LEU A 37 3.99 10.96 10.64
N ARG A 38 4.00 12.21 11.14
CA ARG A 38 3.45 13.37 10.44
C ARG A 38 4.60 14.19 9.86
N ILE A 39 4.75 14.14 8.53
CA ILE A 39 5.57 15.10 7.78
C ILE A 39 4.60 15.89 6.91
N THR A 40 4.63 17.21 7.00
CA THR A 40 3.61 18.08 6.37
C THR A 40 3.95 18.40 4.91
N ASN A 41 2.90 18.63 4.10
CA ASN A 41 2.96 19.22 2.75
C ASN A 41 3.77 18.50 1.67
N ILE A 42 3.84 17.17 1.70
CA ILE A 42 4.39 16.40 0.58
C ILE A 42 3.28 16.10 -0.43
N ASN A 43 3.48 16.49 -1.69
CA ASN A 43 2.53 16.23 -2.78
C ASN A 43 3.16 15.38 -3.88
N GLN A 44 3.65 14.21 -3.48
CA GLN A 44 4.27 13.24 -4.36
C GLN A 44 3.23 12.44 -5.17
N SER A 45 3.67 11.89 -6.29
CA SER A 45 2.93 10.89 -7.07
C SER A 45 3.57 9.51 -6.95
N ASP A 46 2.78 8.49 -6.63
CA ASP A 46 3.24 7.11 -6.62
C ASP A 46 3.12 6.51 -8.04
N LEU A 47 4.25 6.12 -8.62
CA LEU A 47 4.29 5.50 -9.94
C LEU A 47 3.65 4.11 -9.98
N ALA A 48 3.40 3.48 -8.83
CA ALA A 48 2.60 2.24 -8.76
C ALA A 48 1.14 2.45 -9.22
N VAL A 49 0.65 3.69 -9.30
CA VAL A 49 -0.63 4.02 -9.95
C VAL A 49 -0.56 3.74 -11.45
N CYS A 50 0.57 4.05 -12.08
CA CYS A 50 0.81 3.86 -13.51
C CYS A 50 1.26 2.43 -13.84
N PHE A 51 2.05 1.84 -12.94
CA PHE A 51 2.63 0.50 -13.11
C PHE A 51 2.27 -0.37 -11.89
N PRO A 52 0.97 -0.72 -11.74
CA PRO A 52 0.55 -1.59 -10.65
C PRO A 52 1.22 -2.96 -10.81
N LYS A 53 1.81 -3.43 -9.71
CA LYS A 53 2.40 -4.76 -9.62
C LYS A 53 1.77 -5.47 -8.44
N ALA A 54 0.81 -6.35 -8.74
CA ALA A 54 0.20 -7.15 -7.69
C ALA A 54 1.26 -8.06 -7.02
N PRO A 55 1.17 -8.27 -5.70
CA PRO A 55 1.96 -9.28 -5.03
C PRO A 55 1.59 -10.67 -5.56
N ALA A 56 2.52 -11.63 -5.43
CA ALA A 56 2.20 -13.02 -5.69
C ALA A 56 1.12 -13.50 -4.71
N VAL A 57 0.08 -14.15 -5.23
CA VAL A 57 -1.01 -14.70 -4.42
C VAL A 57 -1.07 -16.23 -4.55
N PRO A 58 -1.51 -16.95 -3.51
CA PRO A 58 -1.73 -18.38 -3.58
C PRO A 58 -2.87 -18.73 -4.54
N ASP A 59 -2.88 -19.98 -5.04
CA ASP A 59 -3.97 -20.47 -5.90
C ASP A 59 -5.32 -20.48 -5.17
N LYS A 60 -5.31 -20.77 -3.87
CA LYS A 60 -6.51 -20.71 -3.02
C LYS A 60 -6.59 -19.35 -2.35
N ILE A 61 -7.53 -18.53 -2.81
CA ILE A 61 -7.80 -17.21 -2.24
C ILE A 61 -8.54 -17.35 -0.90
N THR A 62 -7.99 -16.74 0.14
CA THR A 62 -8.61 -16.63 1.47
C THR A 62 -9.02 -15.19 1.78
N GLY A 63 -9.71 -14.97 2.90
CA GLY A 63 -10.03 -13.62 3.38
C GLY A 63 -8.76 -12.80 3.63
N GLU A 64 -7.72 -13.40 4.19
CA GLU A 64 -6.40 -12.78 4.37
C GLU A 64 -5.76 -12.42 3.02
N THR A 65 -5.90 -13.29 2.02
CA THR A 65 -5.40 -13.00 0.67
C THR A 65 -6.07 -11.75 0.09
N LEU A 66 -7.41 -11.64 0.20
CA LEU A 66 -8.14 -10.46 -0.24
C LEU A 66 -7.79 -9.21 0.59
N THR A 67 -7.61 -9.35 1.92
CA THR A 67 -7.15 -8.26 2.79
C THR A 67 -5.79 -7.75 2.35
N GLY A 68 -4.82 -8.63 2.10
CA GLY A 68 -3.49 -8.22 1.64
C GLY A 68 -3.54 -7.56 0.26
N LEU A 69 -4.36 -8.06 -0.68
CA LEU A 69 -4.57 -7.39 -1.97
C LEU A 69 -5.17 -5.99 -1.82
N LEU A 70 -6.15 -5.80 -0.94
CA LEU A 70 -6.72 -4.49 -0.62
C LEU A 70 -5.68 -3.53 -0.03
N VAL A 71 -4.81 -4.02 0.85
CA VAL A 71 -3.71 -3.22 1.43
C VAL A 71 -2.68 -2.87 0.36
N ALA A 72 -2.34 -3.79 -0.54
CA ALA A 72 -1.41 -3.53 -1.65
C ALA A 72 -1.97 -2.53 -2.68
N ALA A 73 -3.30 -2.45 -2.82
CA ALA A 73 -4.00 -1.49 -3.69
C ALA A 73 -4.08 -0.05 -3.12
N ARG A 74 -3.53 0.19 -1.92
CA ARG A 74 -3.57 1.51 -1.27
C ARG A 74 -3.04 2.66 -2.12
N PRO A 75 -1.95 2.54 -2.89
CA PRO A 75 -1.49 3.62 -3.76
C PRO A 75 -2.58 4.12 -4.72
N GLN A 76 -3.32 3.19 -5.34
CA GLN A 76 -4.38 3.50 -6.30
C GLN A 76 -5.58 4.13 -5.60
N ILE A 77 -5.91 3.65 -4.39
CA ILE A 77 -6.97 4.25 -3.55
C ILE A 77 -6.61 5.66 -3.10
N MET A 78 -5.38 5.87 -2.62
CA MET A 78 -4.93 7.15 -2.09
C MET A 78 -4.80 8.20 -3.20
N GLU A 79 -4.41 7.80 -4.41
CA GLU A 79 -4.41 8.71 -5.57
C GLU A 79 -5.83 9.22 -5.90
N CYS A 80 -6.87 8.40 -5.73
CA CYS A 80 -8.24 8.86 -5.87
C CYS A 80 -8.58 10.00 -4.90
N LEU A 81 -7.93 10.06 -3.73
CA LEU A 81 -8.21 11.05 -2.70
C LEU A 81 -7.36 12.32 -2.86
N VAL A 82 -6.48 12.39 -3.85
CA VAL A 82 -5.69 13.62 -4.12
C VAL A 82 -6.61 14.76 -4.57
N ASP A 83 -7.60 14.45 -5.43
CA ASP A 83 -8.57 15.43 -5.94
C ASP A 83 -9.54 15.86 -4.84
N PRO A 84 -9.62 17.16 -4.50
CA PRO A 84 -10.58 17.64 -3.52
C PRO A 84 -12.04 17.40 -3.93
N LYS A 85 -12.37 17.22 -5.22
CA LYS A 85 -13.73 16.87 -5.68
C LYS A 85 -14.16 15.46 -5.27
N ARG A 86 -13.21 14.60 -4.93
CA ARG A 86 -13.42 13.21 -4.54
C ARG A 86 -13.54 13.03 -3.02
N ARG A 87 -13.35 14.11 -2.27
CA ARG A 87 -13.48 14.19 -0.82
C ARG A 87 -14.51 15.25 -0.47
N GLY A 88 -15.14 15.13 0.69
CA GLY A 88 -15.95 16.22 1.22
C GLY A 88 -15.09 17.32 1.85
N PRO A 89 -15.72 18.33 2.49
CA PRO A 89 -15.03 19.50 3.02
C PRO A 89 -14.16 19.21 4.25
N GLU A 90 -14.35 18.09 4.93
CA GLU A 90 -13.60 17.77 6.14
C GLU A 90 -12.14 17.44 5.81
N LYS A 91 -11.26 17.70 6.78
CA LYS A 91 -9.82 17.40 6.65
C LYS A 91 -9.56 15.88 6.57
N GLU A 92 -10.41 15.09 7.21
CA GLU A 92 -10.28 13.63 7.29
C GLU A 92 -11.34 12.95 6.43
N THR A 93 -10.91 11.97 5.64
CA THR A 93 -11.79 11.07 4.88
C THR A 93 -11.58 9.65 5.38
N ARG A 94 -12.65 9.04 5.92
CA ARG A 94 -12.62 7.71 6.56
C ARG A 94 -13.65 6.82 5.92
N PHE A 95 -13.24 5.70 5.35
CA PHE A 95 -14.16 4.74 4.73
C PHE A 95 -13.66 3.32 4.84
N VAL A 96 -14.55 2.37 4.63
CA VAL A 96 -14.26 0.93 4.58
C VAL A 96 -14.44 0.46 3.15
N ILE A 97 -13.48 -0.31 2.68
CA ILE A 97 -13.59 -1.05 1.42
C ILE A 97 -13.89 -2.50 1.78
N LYS A 98 -15.00 -3.02 1.24
CA LYS A 98 -15.36 -4.43 1.28
C LYS A 98 -15.17 -5.03 -0.09
N SER A 99 -14.37 -6.08 -0.19
CA SER A 99 -14.24 -6.88 -1.42
C SER A 99 -14.76 -8.27 -1.21
N THR A 100 -15.57 -8.73 -2.17
CA THR A 100 -16.15 -10.08 -2.17
C THR A 100 -15.76 -10.78 -3.46
N LEU A 101 -15.03 -11.89 -3.34
CA LEU A 101 -14.81 -12.82 -4.45
C LEU A 101 -15.96 -13.84 -4.46
N GLY A 102 -16.82 -13.73 -5.48
CA GLY A 102 -17.95 -14.62 -5.73
C GLY A 102 -17.88 -15.28 -7.11
N ALA A 103 -18.98 -15.90 -7.54
CA ALA A 103 -19.05 -16.59 -8.83
C ALA A 103 -18.93 -15.66 -10.05
N SER A 104 -19.25 -14.37 -9.89
CA SER A 104 -19.14 -13.31 -10.90
C SER A 104 -17.76 -12.65 -10.97
N GLY A 105 -16.82 -13.07 -10.11
CA GLY A 105 -15.54 -12.39 -9.91
C GLY A 105 -15.52 -11.57 -8.63
N VAL A 106 -14.68 -10.52 -8.60
CA VAL A 106 -14.52 -9.65 -7.43
C VAL A 106 -15.43 -8.43 -7.53
N GLU A 107 -16.21 -8.20 -6.48
CA GLU A 107 -17.07 -7.02 -6.32
C GLU A 107 -16.57 -6.16 -5.16
N HIS A 108 -16.64 -4.83 -5.34
CA HIS A 108 -16.18 -3.84 -4.35
C HIS A 108 -17.33 -2.97 -3.86
N ALA A 109 -17.55 -2.95 -2.55
CA ALA A 109 -18.41 -1.99 -1.88
C ALA A 109 -17.56 -1.01 -1.06
N VAL A 110 -17.92 0.26 -1.08
CA VAL A 110 -17.21 1.34 -0.38
C VAL A 110 -18.25 2.11 0.41
N SER A 111 -17.98 2.36 1.69
CA SER A 111 -18.87 3.14 2.55
C SER A 111 -18.08 3.91 3.58
N GLY A 112 -18.50 5.13 3.90
CA GLY A 112 -17.78 5.95 4.86
C GLY A 112 -18.21 7.40 4.91
N GLN A 113 -17.37 8.19 5.56
CA GLN A 113 -17.57 9.61 5.81
C GLN A 113 -16.63 10.44 4.94
N ASN A 114 -17.12 11.60 4.51
CA ASN A 114 -16.35 12.60 3.77
C ASN A 114 -15.73 12.07 2.45
N LEU A 115 -16.39 11.08 1.83
CA LEU A 115 -16.11 10.55 0.49
C LEU A 115 -17.29 10.92 -0.42
N THR A 116 -17.04 11.56 -1.55
CA THR A 116 -18.09 11.94 -2.50
C THR A 116 -18.45 10.77 -3.44
N PRO A 117 -19.58 10.82 -4.17
CA PRO A 117 -19.91 9.80 -5.18
C PRO A 117 -18.82 9.64 -6.25
N GLU A 118 -18.16 10.73 -6.66
CA GLU A 118 -17.02 10.70 -7.57
C GLU A 118 -15.80 10.01 -6.95
N GLY A 119 -15.58 10.22 -5.64
CA GLY A 119 -14.55 9.53 -4.88
C GLY A 119 -14.80 8.03 -4.80
N GLU A 120 -16.03 7.63 -4.45
CA GLU A 120 -16.45 6.23 -4.43
C GLU A 120 -16.24 5.56 -5.80
N THR A 121 -16.69 6.22 -6.88
CA THR A 121 -16.53 5.72 -8.26
C THR A 121 -15.06 5.56 -8.63
N CYS A 122 -14.21 6.54 -8.27
CA CYS A 122 -12.77 6.46 -8.50
C CYS A 122 -12.17 5.26 -7.76
N VAL A 123 -12.44 5.11 -6.46
CA VAL A 123 -11.89 4.04 -5.63
C VAL A 123 -12.30 2.68 -6.18
N LYS A 124 -13.58 2.47 -6.50
CA LYS A 124 -14.06 1.22 -7.12
C LYS A 124 -13.36 0.93 -8.45
N SER A 125 -13.24 1.93 -9.32
CA SER A 125 -12.57 1.77 -10.63
C SER A 125 -11.07 1.44 -10.48
N ALA A 126 -10.41 2.08 -9.52
CA ALA A 126 -9.01 1.84 -9.19
C ALA A 126 -8.79 0.42 -8.66
N LEU A 127 -9.67 -0.05 -7.77
CA LEU A 127 -9.65 -1.42 -7.27
C LEU A 127 -9.89 -2.44 -8.38
N THR A 128 -10.93 -2.25 -9.22
CA THR A 128 -11.21 -3.14 -10.36
C THR A 128 -9.99 -3.26 -11.29
N ARG A 129 -9.34 -2.13 -11.61
CA ARG A 129 -8.12 -2.12 -12.43
C ARG A 129 -6.95 -2.83 -11.75
N TYR A 130 -6.77 -2.65 -10.44
CA TYR A 130 -5.69 -3.30 -9.71
C TYR A 130 -5.93 -4.81 -9.61
N PHE A 131 -7.14 -5.24 -9.25
CA PHE A 131 -7.50 -6.65 -9.09
C PHE A 131 -7.48 -7.41 -10.43
N SER A 132 -7.70 -6.75 -11.56
CA SER A 132 -7.54 -7.39 -12.88
C SER A 132 -6.09 -7.75 -13.22
N THR A 133 -5.11 -7.22 -12.47
CA THR A 133 -3.69 -7.62 -12.60
C THR A 133 -3.35 -8.90 -11.85
N VAL A 134 -4.31 -9.50 -11.12
CA VAL A 134 -4.13 -10.73 -10.34
C VAL A 134 -4.76 -11.91 -11.09
N PRO A 135 -3.98 -12.77 -11.77
CA PRO A 135 -4.53 -13.85 -12.60
C PRO A 135 -5.42 -14.83 -11.82
N GLN A 136 -5.10 -15.10 -10.55
CA GLN A 136 -5.82 -16.03 -9.69
C GLN A 136 -7.25 -15.56 -9.38
N LEU A 137 -7.56 -14.28 -9.58
CA LEU A 137 -8.91 -13.73 -9.40
C LEU A 137 -9.76 -13.79 -10.68
N ALA A 138 -9.17 -14.17 -11.83
CA ALA A 138 -9.89 -14.27 -13.10
C ALA A 138 -10.77 -15.53 -13.20
N SER A 139 -10.49 -16.56 -12.40
CA SER A 139 -11.29 -17.78 -12.37
C SER A 139 -12.32 -17.70 -11.25
N PRO A 140 -13.60 -18.03 -11.52
CA PRO A 140 -14.59 -18.11 -10.47
C PRO A 140 -14.19 -19.20 -9.47
N PRO A 141 -14.54 -19.04 -8.17
CA PRO A 141 -14.41 -20.12 -7.21
C PRO A 141 -15.10 -21.40 -7.70
N ALA A 142 -14.65 -22.56 -7.23
CA ALA A 142 -15.29 -23.84 -7.54
C ALA A 142 -16.81 -23.77 -7.26
N ALA A 143 -17.61 -24.39 -8.14
CA ALA A 143 -19.06 -24.36 -8.04
C ALA A 143 -19.54 -24.78 -6.63
N GLY A 144 -20.36 -23.93 -6.00
CA GLY A 144 -20.87 -24.14 -4.64
C GLY A 144 -19.93 -23.68 -3.51
N ALA A 145 -18.75 -23.14 -3.80
CA ALA A 145 -17.91 -22.50 -2.79
C ALA A 145 -18.59 -21.24 -2.22
N ALA A 146 -18.45 -21.04 -0.91
CA ALA A 146 -18.91 -19.82 -0.26
C ALA A 146 -18.08 -18.62 -0.74
N PRO A 147 -18.69 -17.42 -0.91
CA PRO A 147 -17.95 -16.21 -1.25
C PRO A 147 -16.87 -15.89 -0.21
N VAL A 148 -15.71 -15.46 -0.69
CA VAL A 148 -14.61 -14.99 0.18
C VAL A 148 -14.71 -13.48 0.30
N THR A 149 -14.69 -12.95 1.52
CA THR A 149 -14.87 -11.51 1.78
C THR A 149 -13.73 -10.98 2.63
N ALA A 150 -13.32 -9.75 2.35
CA ALA A 150 -12.39 -8.97 3.18
C ALA A 150 -12.84 -7.52 3.30
N GLU A 151 -12.51 -6.89 4.43
CA GLU A 151 -12.80 -5.49 4.71
C GLU A 151 -11.53 -4.80 5.21
N VAL A 152 -11.22 -3.64 4.64
CA VAL A 152 -10.06 -2.83 5.05
C VAL A 152 -10.49 -1.37 5.26
N PRO A 153 -10.20 -0.78 6.43
CA PRO A 153 -10.41 0.64 6.65
C PRO A 153 -9.34 1.45 5.90
N VAL A 154 -9.78 2.58 5.35
CA VAL A 154 -8.96 3.61 4.73
C VAL A 154 -9.17 4.90 5.49
N HIS A 155 -8.06 5.55 5.79
CA HIS A 155 -8.06 6.87 6.39
C HIS A 155 -7.07 7.76 5.64
N HIS A 156 -7.58 8.89 5.16
CA HIS A 156 -6.83 9.93 4.47
C HIS A 156 -7.00 11.23 5.24
N VAL A 157 -5.88 11.95 5.43
CA VAL A 157 -5.88 13.24 6.12
C VAL A 157 -5.22 14.27 5.21
N ALA A 158 -5.99 15.27 4.78
CA ALA A 158 -5.46 16.35 3.97
C ALA A 158 -4.34 17.12 4.72
N GLY A 159 -3.20 17.31 4.06
CA GLY A 159 -2.02 17.96 4.65
C GLY A 159 -1.07 17.00 5.39
N VAL A 160 -1.43 15.71 5.50
CA VAL A 160 -0.54 14.61 5.92
C VAL A 160 -0.36 13.63 4.77
N SER A 161 -1.45 13.24 4.13
CA SER A 161 -1.46 12.47 2.89
C SER A 161 -1.47 13.40 1.67
N PRO A 162 -1.01 12.93 0.49
CA PRO A 162 -1.12 13.69 -0.75
C PRO A 162 -2.56 14.16 -0.99
N ALA A 163 -2.70 15.47 -1.15
CA ALA A 163 -3.97 16.14 -1.32
C ALA A 163 -3.73 17.48 -2.03
N VAL A 164 -4.62 17.83 -2.95
CA VAL A 164 -4.63 19.15 -3.58
C VAL A 164 -5.71 20.01 -2.91
N THR A 165 -5.36 21.27 -2.65
CA THR A 165 -6.30 22.33 -2.25
C THR A 165 -6.26 23.40 -3.33
N LEU A 166 -7.43 23.70 -3.91
CA LEU A 166 -7.61 24.73 -4.94
C LEU A 166 -8.28 25.98 -4.33
N GLY A 167 -8.16 27.11 -5.00
CA GLY A 167 -8.75 28.39 -4.62
C GLY A 167 -7.92 29.20 -3.62
N ILE A 168 -6.67 28.81 -3.33
CA ILE A 168 -5.79 29.57 -2.41
C ILE A 168 -5.21 30.80 -3.12
N ASN A 169 -4.60 30.56 -4.28
CA ASN A 169 -4.08 31.57 -5.20
C ASN A 169 -3.76 30.90 -6.54
N GLU A 170 -3.49 31.71 -7.57
CA GLU A 170 -3.23 31.22 -8.94
C GLU A 170 -2.07 30.23 -9.00
N GLY A 171 -0.98 30.48 -8.29
CA GLY A 171 0.17 29.57 -8.28
C GLY A 171 -0.19 28.21 -7.68
N SER A 172 -0.90 28.20 -6.55
CA SER A 172 -1.42 26.99 -5.92
C SER A 172 -2.35 26.23 -6.86
N ASP A 173 -3.22 26.93 -7.59
CA ASP A 173 -4.19 26.29 -8.49
C ASP A 173 -3.51 25.69 -9.73
N ILE A 174 -2.49 26.36 -10.27
CA ILE A 174 -1.67 25.82 -11.36
C ILE A 174 -0.93 24.57 -10.88
N THR A 175 -0.21 24.64 -9.75
CA THR A 175 0.51 23.47 -9.20
C THR A 175 -0.42 22.30 -8.86
N GLY A 176 -1.58 22.59 -8.28
CA GLY A 176 -2.63 21.62 -7.99
C GLY A 176 -3.16 20.98 -9.26
N THR A 177 -3.44 21.76 -10.30
CA THR A 177 -3.89 21.25 -11.61
C THR A 177 -2.83 20.34 -12.24
N VAL A 178 -1.55 20.72 -12.21
CA VAL A 178 -0.46 19.85 -12.69
C VAL A 178 -0.44 18.53 -11.92
N ARG A 179 -0.52 18.57 -10.58
CA ARG A 179 -0.54 17.35 -9.75
C ARG A 179 -1.71 16.42 -10.09
N LEU A 180 -2.91 16.97 -10.26
CA LEU A 180 -4.11 16.19 -10.57
C LEU A 180 -4.03 15.46 -11.91
N MET A 181 -3.23 15.99 -12.84
CA MET A 181 -3.03 15.38 -14.15
C MET A 181 -1.92 14.32 -14.16
N GLN A 182 -1.04 14.26 -13.16
CA GLN A 182 0.13 13.37 -13.19
C GLN A 182 -0.22 11.89 -13.36
N SER A 183 -1.31 11.41 -12.75
CA SER A 183 -1.77 10.02 -12.91
C SER A 183 -2.33 9.70 -14.30
N THR A 184 -2.53 10.71 -15.14
CA THR A 184 -2.93 10.54 -16.56
C THR A 184 -1.75 10.51 -17.53
N TRP A 185 -0.54 10.81 -17.04
CA TRP A 185 0.68 10.92 -17.86
C TRP A 185 1.60 9.71 -17.70
N CYS A 186 1.01 8.54 -17.47
CA CYS A 186 1.75 7.31 -17.22
C CYS A 186 2.70 6.91 -18.37
N ASP A 187 2.38 7.33 -19.59
CA ASP A 187 3.25 7.15 -20.76
C ASP A 187 4.59 7.87 -20.61
N CYS A 188 4.64 9.01 -19.90
CA CYS A 188 5.88 9.73 -19.63
C CYS A 188 6.79 9.02 -18.63
N TYR A 189 6.28 8.10 -17.82
CA TYR A 189 7.05 7.47 -16.73
C TYR A 189 7.61 6.10 -17.10
N ALA A 190 7.54 5.69 -18.37
CA ALA A 190 7.92 4.34 -18.80
C ALA A 190 9.36 3.95 -18.43
N GLU A 191 10.31 4.90 -18.45
CA GLU A 191 11.71 4.66 -18.06
C GLU A 191 11.87 4.32 -16.57
N TRP A 192 10.87 4.65 -15.74
CA TRP A 192 10.87 4.39 -14.31
C TRP A 192 9.97 3.23 -13.90
N LYS A 193 9.42 2.46 -14.86
CA LYS A 193 8.56 1.31 -14.55
C LYS A 193 9.23 0.28 -13.63
N ASP A 194 10.53 0.06 -13.82
CA ASP A 194 11.34 -0.90 -13.09
C ASP A 194 12.62 -0.23 -12.55
N ALA A 195 12.57 1.08 -12.27
CA ALA A 195 13.72 1.85 -11.79
C ALA A 195 13.27 2.94 -10.79
N PRO A 196 14.16 3.36 -9.85
CA PRO A 196 13.83 4.41 -8.91
C PRO A 196 13.64 5.77 -9.62
N PRO A 197 12.51 6.47 -9.41
CA PRO A 197 12.29 7.77 -10.02
C PRO A 197 13.17 8.86 -9.41
N ARG A 198 13.34 9.97 -10.13
CA ARG A 198 14.10 11.15 -9.68
C ARG A 198 13.20 12.38 -9.58
N PRO A 199 13.43 13.28 -8.61
CA PRO A 199 12.79 14.58 -8.60
C PRO A 199 13.12 15.38 -9.88
N LEU A 200 12.13 16.05 -10.45
CA LEU A 200 12.32 16.93 -11.61
C LEU A 200 11.88 18.34 -11.25
N LYS A 201 12.76 19.32 -11.46
CA LYS A 201 12.47 20.73 -11.19
C LYS A 201 12.10 21.43 -12.49
N ALA A 202 10.99 22.16 -12.45
CA ALA A 202 10.47 22.91 -13.57
C ALA A 202 10.12 24.34 -13.18
N LYS A 203 10.12 25.23 -14.18
CA LYS A 203 9.52 26.56 -14.13
C LYS A 203 8.40 26.60 -15.16
N ILE A 204 7.20 26.94 -14.71
CA ILE A 204 6.00 27.03 -15.56
C ILE A 204 5.61 28.49 -15.62
N LYS A 205 5.58 29.03 -16.83
CA LYS A 205 5.21 30.41 -17.12
C LYS A 205 3.87 30.43 -17.83
N VAL A 206 2.89 31.12 -17.27
CA VAL A 206 1.55 31.26 -17.83
C VAL A 206 1.24 32.74 -17.99
N ALA A 207 0.80 33.13 -19.18
CA ALA A 207 0.36 34.49 -19.45
C ALA A 207 -1.16 34.53 -19.66
N LYS A 208 -1.76 35.66 -19.33
CA LYS A 208 -3.18 35.91 -19.56
C LYS A 208 -3.46 35.96 -21.06
N GLY A 209 -4.45 35.19 -21.50
CA GLY A 209 -4.83 35.17 -22.92
C GLY A 209 -5.95 34.17 -23.20
N ALA A 210 -6.42 34.13 -24.44
CA ALA A 210 -7.58 33.33 -24.84
C ALA A 210 -7.42 31.81 -24.59
N SER A 211 -6.19 31.30 -24.53
CA SER A 211 -5.91 29.88 -24.25
C SER A 211 -5.56 29.61 -22.79
N SER A 212 -5.03 30.61 -22.06
CA SER A 212 -4.37 30.48 -20.75
C SER A 212 -3.49 29.23 -20.62
N ALA A 213 -2.84 28.85 -21.71
CA ALA A 213 -1.86 27.77 -21.76
C ALA A 213 -0.48 28.29 -21.33
N PRO A 214 0.43 27.43 -20.83
CA PRO A 214 1.80 27.85 -20.55
C PRO A 214 2.47 28.47 -21.78
N SER A 215 3.01 29.68 -21.61
CA SER A 215 3.83 30.33 -22.62
C SER A 215 5.26 29.78 -22.63
N ASP A 216 5.74 29.29 -21.48
CA ASP A 216 7.00 28.55 -21.37
C ASP A 216 6.94 27.49 -20.27
N VAL A 217 7.66 26.38 -20.49
CA VAL A 217 7.88 25.30 -19.53
C VAL A 217 9.33 24.86 -19.67
N ALA A 218 10.13 25.15 -18.64
CA ALA A 218 11.55 24.82 -18.60
C ALA A 218 11.83 23.84 -17.48
N PHE A 219 12.55 22.76 -17.77
CA PHE A 219 13.06 21.82 -16.77
C PHE A 219 14.55 22.06 -16.53
N GLU A 220 14.99 21.94 -15.29
CA GLU A 220 16.41 21.90 -14.96
C GLU A 220 17.00 20.55 -15.43
N PRO A 221 18.24 20.50 -15.95
CA PRO A 221 18.88 19.25 -16.33
C PRO A 221 18.94 18.28 -15.15
N ALA A 222 18.43 17.06 -15.33
CA ALA A 222 18.45 16.05 -14.29
C ALA A 222 19.83 15.35 -14.19
N ASN A 223 20.67 15.49 -15.22
CA ASN A 223 21.95 14.81 -15.38
C ASN A 223 21.80 13.29 -15.27
N ASP A 224 20.70 12.78 -15.82
CA ASP A 224 20.34 11.37 -15.86
C ASP A 224 19.49 11.12 -17.11
N PRO A 225 19.93 10.25 -18.05
CA PRO A 225 19.25 10.09 -19.34
C PRO A 225 17.78 9.66 -19.23
N ALA A 226 17.43 8.84 -18.23
CA ALA A 226 16.05 8.42 -18.02
C ALA A 226 15.21 9.61 -17.52
N ALA A 227 15.69 10.33 -16.51
CA ALA A 227 15.02 11.50 -15.97
C ALA A 227 14.87 12.64 -17.00
N ASP A 228 15.86 12.86 -17.87
CA ASP A 228 15.79 13.87 -18.92
C ASP A 228 14.74 13.51 -19.99
N LYS A 229 14.57 12.22 -20.32
CA LYS A 229 13.46 11.77 -21.20
C LYS A 229 12.10 11.99 -20.54
N VAL A 230 11.97 11.67 -19.25
CA VAL A 230 10.72 11.90 -18.51
C VAL A 230 10.40 13.40 -18.48
N ALA A 231 11.39 14.25 -18.18
CA ALA A 231 11.25 15.71 -18.18
C ALA A 231 10.80 16.25 -19.55
N ALA A 232 11.38 15.74 -20.63
CA ALA A 232 10.98 16.11 -22.00
C ALA A 232 9.51 15.75 -22.28
N CYS A 233 9.07 14.54 -21.92
CA CYS A 233 7.67 14.14 -22.08
C CYS A 233 6.72 15.00 -21.23
N LEU A 234 7.06 15.22 -19.95
CA LEU A 234 6.26 16.04 -19.04
C LEU A 234 6.15 17.50 -19.49
N LYS A 235 7.21 18.05 -20.09
CA LYS A 235 7.17 19.40 -20.68
C LYS A 235 6.04 19.55 -21.68
N ASP A 236 5.87 18.59 -22.58
CA ASP A 236 4.80 18.63 -23.58
C ASP A 236 3.42 18.44 -22.95
N LYS A 237 3.29 17.55 -21.96
CA LYS A 237 2.04 17.36 -21.21
C LYS A 237 1.61 18.64 -20.48
N VAL A 238 2.54 19.31 -19.80
CA VAL A 238 2.27 20.56 -19.07
C VAL A 238 1.90 21.69 -20.04
N LYS A 239 2.62 21.82 -21.17
CA LYS A 239 2.28 22.81 -22.21
C LYS A 239 0.88 22.62 -22.78
N GLY A 240 0.36 21.39 -22.80
CA GLY A 240 -0.99 21.08 -23.24
C GLY A 240 -2.09 21.46 -22.25
N LEU A 241 -1.75 21.84 -21.01
CA LEU A 241 -2.73 22.24 -20.01
C LEU A 241 -3.25 23.66 -20.23
N ARG A 242 -4.42 23.92 -19.65
CA ARG A 242 -5.03 25.25 -19.59
C ARG A 242 -5.33 25.61 -18.15
N PHE A 243 -5.02 26.85 -17.78
CA PHE A 243 -5.17 27.35 -16.42
C PHE A 243 -6.15 28.51 -16.37
N LYS A 244 -6.69 28.78 -15.18
CA LYS A 244 -7.40 30.04 -14.94
C LYS A 244 -6.39 31.01 -14.33
N VAL A 245 -6.09 32.08 -15.06
CA VAL A 245 -5.18 33.15 -14.60
C VAL A 245 -5.86 34.50 -14.80
N SER A 246 -5.76 35.35 -13.78
CA SER A 246 -6.26 36.72 -13.74
C SER A 246 -5.12 37.74 -13.81
N SER A 247 -3.95 37.38 -13.29
CA SER A 247 -2.67 38.11 -13.47
C SER A 247 -2.22 38.09 -14.93
N ASP A 248 -1.58 39.16 -15.39
CA ASP A 248 -1.08 39.26 -16.76
C ASP A 248 -0.02 38.18 -17.06
N GLU A 249 0.80 37.86 -16.07
CA GLU A 249 1.82 36.82 -16.15
C GLU A 249 2.09 36.22 -14.76
N VAL A 250 2.24 34.90 -14.69
CA VAL A 250 2.64 34.16 -13.50
C VAL A 250 3.75 33.19 -13.87
N THR A 251 4.83 33.19 -13.10
CA THR A 251 5.89 32.18 -13.19
C THR A 251 5.97 31.43 -11.88
N ILE A 252 5.79 30.11 -11.92
CA ILE A 252 5.86 29.25 -10.73
C ILE A 252 7.03 28.27 -10.83
N PRO A 253 7.82 28.10 -9.75
CA PRO A 253 8.65 26.92 -9.59
C PRO A 253 7.75 25.73 -9.25
N TYR A 254 8.01 24.57 -9.86
CA TYR A 254 7.32 23.33 -9.56
C TYR A 254 8.32 22.18 -9.49
N THR A 255 8.24 21.38 -8.43
CA THR A 255 9.04 20.17 -8.30
C THR A 255 8.11 18.97 -8.42
N PHE A 256 8.34 18.15 -9.43
CA PHE A 256 7.73 16.84 -9.52
C PHE A 256 8.45 15.92 -8.54
N LEU A 257 7.71 15.48 -7.52
CA LEU A 257 8.18 14.52 -6.53
C LEU A 257 7.47 13.18 -6.79
N PHE A 258 8.26 12.12 -6.83
CA PHE A 258 7.77 10.79 -7.14
C PHE A 258 8.20 9.82 -6.05
N LEU A 259 7.37 8.80 -5.84
CA LEU A 259 7.77 7.56 -5.19
C LEU A 259 7.33 6.38 -6.07
N HIS A 260 7.80 5.18 -5.77
CA HIS A 260 7.42 3.98 -6.53
C HIS A 260 7.25 2.81 -5.58
N SER A 261 6.03 2.62 -5.05
CA SER A 261 5.79 1.60 -4.02
C SER A 261 5.91 0.17 -4.54
N SER A 262 5.76 -0.08 -5.84
CA SER A 262 5.98 -1.39 -6.47
C SER A 262 7.43 -1.71 -6.87
N HIS A 263 8.38 -0.79 -6.62
CA HIS A 263 9.80 -0.98 -6.93
C HIS A 263 10.63 -1.03 -5.66
N ASP A 264 11.41 -2.11 -5.51
CA ASP A 264 12.26 -2.32 -4.36
C ASP A 264 13.47 -1.37 -4.40
N GLY A 265 13.61 -0.51 -3.40
CA GLY A 265 14.76 0.39 -3.28
C GLY A 265 14.42 1.75 -2.69
N GLY A 266 15.45 2.41 -2.16
CA GLY A 266 15.36 3.79 -1.67
C GLY A 266 15.45 4.82 -2.80
N LEU A 267 15.25 6.09 -2.45
CA LEU A 267 15.34 7.24 -3.37
C LEU A 267 16.44 8.21 -2.90
N PRO A 268 17.72 7.83 -2.95
CA PRO A 268 18.80 8.61 -2.31
C PRO A 268 18.95 10.05 -2.87
N SER A 269 18.51 10.30 -4.10
CA SER A 269 18.50 11.64 -4.71
C SER A 269 17.29 12.50 -4.33
N ALA A 270 16.30 11.94 -3.63
CA ALA A 270 15.09 12.65 -3.23
C ALA A 270 15.28 13.36 -1.88
N PRO A 271 14.49 14.40 -1.57
CA PRO A 271 14.44 14.98 -0.23
C PRO A 271 14.14 13.93 0.84
N SER A 272 14.59 14.15 2.07
CA SER A 272 14.48 13.18 3.17
C SER A 272 13.03 12.76 3.46
N GLU A 273 12.09 13.69 3.28
CA GLU A 273 10.66 13.46 3.41
C GLU A 273 10.13 12.46 2.37
N ILE A 274 10.67 12.53 1.15
CA ILE A 274 10.33 11.59 0.07
C ILE A 274 11.02 10.25 0.26
N GLN A 275 12.26 10.24 0.76
CA GLN A 275 12.93 8.99 1.13
C GLN A 275 12.14 8.24 2.20
N PHE A 276 11.68 8.96 3.23
CA PHE A 276 10.81 8.41 4.25
C PHE A 276 9.48 7.91 3.65
N ALA A 277 8.82 8.72 2.81
CA ALA A 277 7.57 8.32 2.17
C ALA A 277 7.72 7.08 1.26
N GLN A 278 8.85 6.92 0.56
CA GLN A 278 9.15 5.70 -0.19
C GLN A 278 9.22 4.48 0.73
N LEU A 279 9.94 4.58 1.85
CA LEU A 279 10.09 3.48 2.79
C LEU A 279 8.75 3.11 3.45
N ASP A 280 7.93 4.11 3.81
CA ASP A 280 6.58 3.86 4.35
C ASP A 280 5.65 3.21 3.30
N ALA A 281 5.76 3.62 2.02
CA ALA A 281 5.00 3.00 0.94
C ALA A 281 5.44 1.54 0.70
N LEU A 282 6.75 1.27 0.71
CA LEU A 282 7.30 -0.09 0.64
C LEU A 282 6.87 -0.94 1.83
N ARG A 283 6.86 -0.37 3.03
CA ARG A 283 6.37 -1.00 4.25
C ARG A 283 4.92 -1.47 4.07
N GLY A 284 4.07 -0.63 3.47
CA GLY A 284 2.70 -1.00 3.13
C GLY A 284 2.61 -2.22 2.20
N GLN A 285 3.47 -2.31 1.18
CA GLN A 285 3.52 -3.46 0.27
C GLN A 285 4.07 -4.73 0.95
N ARG A 286 5.06 -4.59 1.84
CA ARG A 286 5.60 -5.74 2.60
C ARG A 286 4.61 -6.27 3.62
N ALA A 287 3.90 -5.38 4.30
CA ALA A 287 2.79 -5.78 5.18
C ALA A 287 1.73 -6.55 4.39
N ALA A 288 1.30 -6.05 3.22
CA ALA A 288 0.36 -6.76 2.35
C ALA A 288 0.86 -8.17 1.97
N ALA A 289 2.13 -8.30 1.59
CA ALA A 289 2.74 -9.59 1.25
C ALA A 289 2.76 -10.56 2.45
N ALA A 290 3.04 -10.06 3.65
CA ALA A 290 2.99 -10.87 4.87
C ALA A 290 1.57 -11.37 5.18
N VAL A 291 0.54 -10.54 5.00
CA VAL A 291 -0.87 -10.97 5.16
C VAL A 291 -1.23 -12.04 4.14
N ILE A 292 -0.81 -11.89 2.89
CA ILE A 292 -1.07 -12.89 1.83
C ILE A 292 -0.38 -14.21 2.18
N ALA A 293 0.87 -14.16 2.67
CA ALA A 293 1.60 -15.35 3.08
C ALA A 293 0.92 -16.08 4.25
N VAL A 294 0.35 -15.35 5.21
CA VAL A 294 -0.49 -15.92 6.28
C VAL A 294 -1.73 -16.59 5.70
N GLY A 295 -2.38 -15.98 4.71
CA GLY A 295 -3.53 -16.58 4.01
C GLY A 295 -3.16 -17.91 3.35
N ALA A 296 -2.03 -17.95 2.66
CA ALA A 296 -1.49 -19.18 2.06
C ALA A 296 -1.23 -20.27 3.11
N ARG A 297 -0.63 -19.89 4.25
CA ARG A 297 -0.43 -20.80 5.38
C ARG A 297 -1.75 -21.32 5.94
N SER A 298 -2.71 -20.45 6.25
CA SER A 298 -4.03 -20.83 6.77
C SER A 298 -4.76 -21.79 5.83
N ALA A 299 -4.63 -21.58 4.51
CA ALA A 299 -5.15 -22.49 3.50
C ALA A 299 -4.47 -23.87 3.56
N ALA A 300 -3.13 -23.92 3.62
CA ALA A 300 -2.37 -25.17 3.70
C ALA A 300 -2.65 -25.94 5.00
N ALA A 301 -2.69 -25.24 6.14
CA ALA A 301 -3.03 -25.81 7.43
C ALA A 301 -4.42 -26.43 7.43
N GLY A 302 -5.42 -25.73 6.86
CA GLY A 302 -6.78 -26.26 6.75
C GLY A 302 -6.87 -27.54 5.90
N VAL A 303 -6.06 -27.66 4.84
CA VAL A 303 -5.99 -28.87 4.02
C VAL A 303 -5.37 -30.02 4.82
N TYR A 304 -4.24 -29.77 5.48
CA TYR A 304 -3.56 -30.78 6.30
C TYR A 304 -4.44 -31.27 7.46
N ASP A 305 -5.03 -30.35 8.23
CA ASP A 305 -5.95 -30.68 9.32
C ASP A 305 -7.18 -31.48 8.85
N GLY A 306 -7.68 -31.18 7.65
CA GLY A 306 -8.75 -31.93 7.02
C GLY A 306 -8.36 -33.40 6.80
N LEU A 307 -7.17 -33.64 6.24
CA LEU A 307 -6.65 -34.99 6.03
C LEU A 307 -6.36 -35.71 7.35
N VAL A 308 -5.79 -35.03 8.34
CA VAL A 308 -5.55 -35.62 9.67
C VAL A 308 -6.86 -36.05 10.32
N LYS A 309 -7.94 -35.26 10.19
CA LYS A 309 -9.27 -35.65 10.68
C LYS A 309 -9.82 -36.87 9.95
N GLN A 310 -9.69 -36.92 8.62
CA GLN A 310 -10.11 -38.08 7.82
C GLN A 310 -9.33 -39.33 8.20
N TYR A 311 -8.01 -39.23 8.33
CA TYR A 311 -7.14 -40.33 8.77
C TYR A 311 -7.52 -40.83 10.17
N LYS A 312 -7.78 -39.93 11.13
CA LYS A 312 -8.23 -40.30 12.49
C LYS A 312 -9.60 -41.00 12.49
N ALA A 313 -10.51 -40.62 11.60
CA ALA A 313 -11.83 -41.24 11.49
C ALA A 313 -11.78 -42.58 10.74
N LYS A 314 -10.98 -42.67 9.67
CA LYS A 314 -10.83 -43.85 8.82
C LYS A 314 -9.40 -43.89 8.26
N PRO A 315 -8.45 -44.57 8.94
CA PRO A 315 -7.05 -44.57 8.52
C PRO A 315 -6.82 -45.06 7.09
N ALA A 316 -7.60 -46.04 6.63
CA ALA A 316 -7.49 -46.58 5.28
C ALA A 316 -7.95 -45.63 4.15
N SER A 317 -8.57 -44.48 4.44
CA SER A 317 -9.01 -43.53 3.42
C SER A 317 -8.00 -42.44 3.09
N VAL A 318 -6.86 -42.38 3.80
CA VAL A 318 -5.81 -41.39 3.57
C VAL A 318 -4.46 -42.10 3.63
N SER A 319 -3.65 -41.97 2.58
CA SER A 319 -2.31 -42.55 2.61
C SER A 319 -1.37 -41.73 3.51
N VAL A 320 -0.38 -42.39 4.11
CA VAL A 320 0.67 -41.69 4.87
C VAL A 320 1.46 -40.76 3.95
N ASP A 321 1.62 -41.11 2.67
CA ASP A 321 2.31 -40.28 1.68
C ASP A 321 1.53 -38.99 1.37
N ASP A 322 0.20 -39.05 1.31
CA ASP A 322 -0.64 -37.84 1.18
C ASP A 322 -0.50 -36.92 2.41
N LEU A 323 -0.48 -37.49 3.62
CA LEU A 323 -0.24 -36.72 4.85
C LEU A 323 1.14 -36.07 4.83
N LYS A 324 2.18 -36.79 4.42
CA LYS A 324 3.54 -36.25 4.29
C LYS A 324 3.58 -35.11 3.28
N ALA A 325 3.00 -35.30 2.09
CA ALA A 325 2.98 -34.30 1.04
C ALA A 325 2.27 -33.01 1.50
N ARG A 326 1.10 -33.12 2.15
CA ARG A 326 0.39 -31.93 2.66
C ARG A 326 1.04 -31.29 3.87
N CYS A 327 1.78 -32.04 4.68
CA CYS A 327 2.60 -31.44 5.72
C CYS A 327 3.77 -30.66 5.12
N ALA A 328 4.41 -31.17 4.06
CA ALA A 328 5.45 -30.44 3.34
C ALA A 328 4.91 -29.15 2.70
N ASP A 329 3.69 -29.18 2.14
CA ASP A 329 3.01 -27.97 1.65
C ASP A 329 2.79 -26.94 2.77
N LEU A 330 2.37 -27.39 3.96
CA LEU A 330 2.21 -26.53 5.15
C LEU A 330 3.55 -25.89 5.56
N LEU A 331 4.60 -26.69 5.73
CA LEU A 331 5.92 -26.18 6.11
C LEU A 331 6.49 -25.20 5.08
N LYS A 332 6.27 -25.46 3.79
CA LYS A 332 6.63 -24.51 2.72
C LYS A 332 5.87 -23.18 2.85
N ALA A 333 4.61 -23.22 3.24
CA ALA A 333 3.82 -22.01 3.49
C ALA A 333 4.31 -21.27 4.75
N ASP A 334 4.71 -21.98 5.80
CA ASP A 334 5.35 -21.39 6.99
C ASP A 334 6.67 -20.69 6.66
N ASP A 335 7.52 -21.34 5.85
CA ASP A 335 8.78 -20.75 5.37
C ASP A 335 8.50 -19.49 4.52
N GLY A 336 7.45 -19.52 3.69
CA GLY A 336 6.99 -18.36 2.93
C GLY A 336 6.50 -17.20 3.80
N TRP A 337 5.78 -17.49 4.89
CA TRP A 337 5.35 -16.48 5.85
C TRP A 337 6.54 -15.87 6.61
N THR A 338 7.47 -16.70 7.05
CA THR A 338 8.72 -16.27 7.70
C THR A 338 9.50 -15.32 6.78
N ALA A 339 9.73 -15.72 5.51
CA ALA A 339 10.44 -14.89 4.53
C ALA A 339 9.74 -13.55 4.24
N ALA A 340 8.40 -13.51 4.27
CA ALA A 340 7.65 -12.27 4.11
C ALA A 340 7.84 -11.31 5.30
N ILE A 341 7.88 -11.83 6.54
CA ILE A 341 8.15 -11.02 7.73
C ILE A 341 9.62 -10.55 7.77
N GLU A 342 10.57 -11.37 7.32
CA GLU A 342 11.98 -10.95 7.23
C GLU A 342 12.15 -9.75 6.29
N LYS A 343 11.47 -9.75 5.14
CA LYS A 343 11.45 -8.59 4.22
C LYS A 343 10.76 -7.36 4.82
N GLN A 344 9.74 -7.56 5.64
CA GLN A 344 9.11 -6.48 6.40
C GLN A 344 10.11 -5.88 7.42
N LEU A 345 10.84 -6.74 8.14
CA LEU A 345 11.83 -6.32 9.14
C LEU A 345 12.97 -5.53 8.51
N GLU A 346 13.42 -5.92 7.31
CA GLU A 346 14.43 -5.18 6.56
C GLU A 346 13.99 -3.73 6.30
N ILE A 347 12.76 -3.52 5.82
CA ILE A 347 12.22 -2.17 5.56
C ILE A 347 12.00 -1.39 6.85
N ASP A 348 11.51 -2.02 7.92
CA ASP A 348 11.35 -1.36 9.22
C ASP A 348 12.71 -0.91 9.78
N GLN A 349 13.76 -1.73 9.63
CA GLN A 349 15.13 -1.38 10.03
C GLN A 349 15.72 -0.24 9.18
N GLN A 350 15.52 -0.27 7.86
CA GLN A 350 15.93 0.82 6.96
C GLN A 350 15.21 2.12 7.34
N THR A 351 13.91 2.06 7.62
CA THR A 351 13.10 3.21 8.06
C THR A 351 13.64 3.76 9.36
N PHE A 352 13.86 2.91 10.38
CA PHE A 352 14.42 3.30 11.66
C PHE A 352 15.79 3.95 11.50
N SER A 353 16.67 3.38 10.67
CA SER A 353 17.99 3.95 10.39
C SER A 353 17.88 5.36 9.82
N LEU A 354 17.02 5.57 8.81
CA LEU A 354 16.80 6.88 8.20
C LEU A 354 16.28 7.90 9.23
N VAL A 355 15.21 7.58 9.94
CA VAL A 355 14.61 8.54 10.89
C VAL A 355 15.50 8.77 12.11
N ASN A 356 16.34 7.82 12.50
CA ASN A 356 17.34 8.02 13.54
C ASN A 356 18.42 9.00 13.09
N GLU A 357 18.88 8.92 11.84
CA GLU A 357 19.79 9.91 11.26
C GLU A 357 19.12 11.28 11.19
N LEU A 358 17.88 11.37 10.71
CA LEU A 358 17.16 12.64 10.60
C LEU A 358 16.88 13.28 11.96
N ALA A 359 16.48 12.50 12.96
CA ALA A 359 16.26 12.97 14.33
C ALA A 359 17.53 13.51 15.00
N SER A 360 18.72 13.09 14.56
CA SER A 360 19.98 13.67 15.02
C SER A 360 20.26 15.07 14.46
N LYS A 361 19.62 15.43 13.34
CA LYS A 361 19.78 16.71 12.64
C LYS A 361 18.61 17.67 12.90
N ASP A 362 17.41 17.12 13.08
CA ASP A 362 16.17 17.86 13.28
C ASP A 362 15.28 17.16 14.32
N PRO A 363 15.05 17.76 15.50
CA PRO A 363 14.17 17.22 16.54
C PRO A 363 12.73 16.94 16.09
N GLY A 364 12.26 17.55 14.99
CA GLY A 364 10.94 17.28 14.39
C GLY A 364 10.72 15.80 14.03
N TRP A 365 11.80 15.01 13.91
CA TRP A 365 11.76 13.58 13.60
C TRP A 365 11.76 12.67 14.83
N ALA A 366 11.74 13.20 16.05
CA ALA A 366 11.80 12.38 17.27
C ALA A 366 10.65 11.35 17.34
N LYS A 367 9.41 11.79 17.09
CA LYS A 367 8.24 10.90 17.01
C LYS A 367 8.41 9.86 15.91
N ALA A 368 8.98 10.27 14.75
CA ALA A 368 9.33 9.40 13.64
C ALA A 368 10.21 8.21 14.05
N LYS A 369 11.22 8.51 14.83
CA LYS A 369 12.12 7.51 15.39
C LYS A 369 11.44 6.54 16.36
N GLU A 370 10.60 7.04 17.27
CA GLU A 370 9.92 6.20 18.26
C GLU A 370 8.98 5.17 17.62
N VAL A 371 8.20 5.60 16.62
CA VAL A 371 7.30 4.71 15.89
C VAL A 371 8.08 3.71 15.04
N ALA A 372 9.13 4.15 14.35
CA ALA A 372 9.95 3.24 13.56
C ALA A 372 10.61 2.16 14.44
N GLN A 373 11.06 2.52 15.65
CA GLN A 373 11.56 1.56 16.63
C GLN A 373 10.48 0.56 17.05
N THR A 374 9.26 1.05 17.35
CA THR A 374 8.13 0.20 17.73
C THR A 374 7.81 -0.80 16.61
N ASN A 375 7.79 -0.34 15.35
CA ASN A 375 7.58 -1.20 14.19
C ASN A 375 8.65 -2.30 14.10
N VAL A 376 9.94 -1.96 14.28
CA VAL A 376 11.03 -2.94 14.31
C VAL A 376 10.80 -3.99 15.39
N ASP A 377 10.40 -3.57 16.59
CA ASP A 377 10.22 -4.47 17.73
C ASP A 377 9.00 -5.38 17.56
N ASP A 378 7.91 -4.86 17.00
CA ASP A 378 6.72 -5.65 16.71
C ASP A 378 6.97 -6.65 15.58
N THR A 379 7.64 -6.25 14.50
CA THR A 379 7.99 -7.16 13.40
C THR A 379 8.96 -8.27 13.88
N LYS A 380 9.86 -8.00 14.83
CA LYS A 380 10.67 -9.06 15.46
C LYS A 380 9.83 -10.07 16.24
N LYS A 381 8.80 -9.62 16.97
CA LYS A 381 7.90 -10.54 17.69
C LYS A 381 7.12 -11.42 16.72
N ASP A 382 6.63 -10.83 15.62
CA ASP A 382 5.94 -11.57 14.57
C ASP A 382 6.85 -12.60 13.90
N LEU A 383 8.13 -12.26 13.69
CA LEU A 383 9.12 -13.18 13.13
C LEU A 383 9.37 -14.39 14.04
N GLU A 384 9.53 -14.16 15.34
CA GLU A 384 9.71 -15.24 16.31
C GLU A 384 8.45 -16.11 16.44
N LEU A 385 7.26 -15.50 16.35
CA LEU A 385 6.01 -16.26 16.27
C LEU A 385 5.97 -17.15 15.03
N ALA A 386 6.30 -16.63 13.85
CA ALA A 386 6.30 -17.40 12.61
C ALA A 386 7.27 -18.59 12.67
N LYS A 387 8.50 -18.37 13.15
CA LYS A 387 9.50 -19.43 13.35
C LYS A 387 9.02 -20.50 14.33
N LYS A 388 8.41 -20.08 15.45
CA LYS A 388 7.84 -21.01 16.42
C LYS A 388 6.72 -21.84 15.81
N THR A 389 5.80 -21.20 15.11
CA THR A 389 4.69 -21.88 14.43
C THR A 389 5.20 -22.92 13.44
N ARG A 390 6.18 -22.56 12.60
CA ARG A 390 6.85 -23.50 11.69
C ARG A 390 7.45 -24.71 12.44
N SER A 391 8.08 -24.48 13.59
CA SER A 391 8.64 -25.56 14.42
C SER A 391 7.56 -26.46 15.01
N ASP A 392 6.47 -25.88 15.48
CA ASP A 392 5.32 -26.63 16.04
C ASP A 392 4.66 -27.48 14.94
N ASP A 393 4.47 -26.92 13.75
CA ASP A 393 3.90 -27.62 12.59
C ASP A 393 4.82 -28.74 12.09
N ALA A 394 6.14 -28.54 12.12
CA ALA A 394 7.10 -29.61 11.81
C ALA A 394 7.03 -30.76 12.84
N GLY A 395 6.73 -30.45 14.10
CA GLY A 395 6.57 -31.45 15.17
C GLY A 395 5.36 -32.37 15.00
N ILE A 396 4.33 -31.94 14.27
CA ILE A 396 3.11 -32.72 14.00
C ILE A 396 3.14 -33.45 12.65
N CYS A 397 4.15 -33.21 11.81
CA CYS A 397 4.31 -33.94 10.55
C CYS A 397 4.63 -35.43 10.79
N PRO A 398 4.11 -36.35 9.95
CA PRO A 398 4.47 -37.76 10.05
C PRO A 398 5.98 -37.95 9.91
N LYS A 399 6.62 -38.57 10.91
CA LYS A 399 8.06 -38.89 10.87
C LYS A 399 8.32 -40.04 9.90
N GLU A 400 9.42 -39.98 9.17
CA GLU A 400 9.95 -41.17 8.51
C GLU A 400 10.41 -42.15 9.59
N ARG A 401 9.73 -43.28 9.71
CA ARG A 401 10.30 -44.46 10.37
C ARG A 401 11.04 -45.22 9.28
N PHE A 402 12.36 -45.20 9.33
CA PHE A 402 13.20 -46.13 8.58
C PHE A 402 13.05 -47.54 9.16
#